data_AF-A0A4S4BI30-F1
#
_entry.id   AF-A0A4S4BI30-F1
#
_cell.length_a   1.000
_cell.length_b   1.000
_cell.length_c   1.000
_cell.angle_alpha   90.00
_cell.angle_beta   90.00
_cell.angle_gamma   90.00
#
_symmetry.space_group_name_H-M   'P 1'
#
loop_
_entity.id
_entity.type
_entity.pdbx_description
1 polymer ?
#
loop_
_entity_poly.entity_id
_entity_poly.type
_entity_poly.pdbx_seq_one_letter_code
_entity_poly.pdbx_strand_id
1 'polypeptide(L)'
;MTQDRRNGILIGICYIAAAVTSVIAVLCYDPVLSEKWYLSVIEGRRMQVLVGVLNDLVLVLTAMGTAVMLFPYLRRWNERLALGYLLFRCMEAVFIAIGIVSILGLLQLSLHYEANRSLNQDNLVELGYLLQGVHRWTSMLGPNFMLGVNTALYSYLLFRTRLVPRPLASFGMATAALVFAAGLLEMFGVIEPLSAVKGMLALPVGVYEMSLAVRLIAKGPGEPRQLRAS
;
A
#
# COMPACT_ATOMS: atom_id res chain seq x y z
N MET A 1 18.26 -25.61 1.19
CA MET A 1 17.99 -24.25 1.74
C MET A 1 17.32 -24.42 3.10
N THR A 2 17.74 -23.70 4.14
CA THR A 2 17.02 -23.71 5.43
C THR A 2 15.64 -23.09 5.26
N GLN A 3 14.64 -23.57 6.01
CA GLN A 3 13.25 -23.08 5.95
C GLN A 3 13.18 -21.54 6.08
N ASP A 4 14.01 -20.96 6.96
CA ASP A 4 14.09 -19.51 7.17
C ASP A 4 14.62 -18.73 5.97
N ARG A 5 15.56 -19.32 5.20
CA ARG A 5 16.04 -18.70 3.96
C ARG A 5 14.94 -18.67 2.90
N ARG A 6 14.13 -19.73 2.79
CA ARG A 6 12.99 -19.77 1.87
C ARG A 6 11.91 -18.75 2.26
N ASN A 7 11.62 -18.63 3.54
CA ASN A 7 10.65 -17.66 4.06
C ASN A 7 11.15 -16.21 3.85
N GLY A 8 12.43 -15.94 4.07
CA GLY A 8 13.04 -14.63 3.81
C GLY A 8 12.92 -14.20 2.34
N ILE A 9 13.17 -15.12 1.41
CA ILE A 9 12.98 -14.87 -0.02
C ILE A 9 11.51 -14.56 -0.34
N LEU A 10 10.58 -15.35 0.20
CA LEU A 10 9.15 -15.14 -0.04
C LEU A 10 8.66 -13.79 0.50
N ILE A 11 9.10 -13.40 1.70
CA ILE A 11 8.78 -12.08 2.28
C ILE A 11 9.31 -10.96 1.38
N GLY A 12 10.56 -11.06 0.92
CA GLY A 12 11.15 -10.04 0.05
C GLY A 12 10.46 -9.96 -1.30
N ILE A 13 10.07 -11.09 -1.91
CA ILE A 13 9.28 -11.11 -3.14
C ILE A 13 7.93 -10.42 -2.91
N CYS A 14 7.26 -10.66 -1.78
CA CYS A 14 6.00 -10.00 -1.46
C CYS A 14 6.15 -8.47 -1.37
N TYR A 15 7.20 -7.96 -0.71
CA TYR A 15 7.47 -6.52 -0.67
C TYR A 15 7.72 -5.93 -2.06
N ILE A 16 8.56 -6.58 -2.88
CA ILE A 16 8.86 -6.11 -4.25
C ILE A 16 7.59 -6.12 -5.09
N ALA A 17 6.83 -7.21 -5.05
CA ALA A 17 5.59 -7.34 -5.80
C ALA A 17 4.57 -6.28 -5.37
N ALA A 18 4.41 -6.04 -4.06
CA ALA A 18 3.54 -4.98 -3.55
C ALA A 18 3.95 -3.60 -4.11
N ALA A 19 5.23 -3.22 -4.00
CA ALA A 19 5.69 -1.93 -4.49
C ALA A 19 5.48 -1.78 -6.01
N VAL A 20 5.91 -2.76 -6.80
CA VAL A 20 5.77 -2.70 -8.27
C VAL A 20 4.32 -2.63 -8.70
N THR A 21 3.46 -3.48 -8.13
CA THR A 21 2.04 -3.51 -8.48
C THR A 21 1.31 -2.23 -8.06
N SER A 22 1.63 -1.66 -6.89
CA SER A 22 1.06 -0.38 -6.45
C SER A 22 1.36 0.77 -7.43
N VAL A 23 2.60 0.85 -7.94
CA VAL A 23 3.01 1.89 -8.89
C VAL A 23 2.28 1.71 -10.22
N ILE A 24 2.19 0.47 -10.72
CA ILE A 24 1.46 0.17 -11.96
C ILE A 24 -0.03 0.53 -11.81
N ALA A 25 -0.65 0.18 -10.68
CA ALA A 25 -2.06 0.46 -10.43
C ALA A 25 -2.38 1.97 -10.49
N VAL A 26 -1.58 2.79 -9.80
CA VAL A 26 -1.75 4.26 -9.80
C VAL A 26 -1.64 4.84 -11.21
N LEU A 27 -0.65 4.41 -12.00
CA LEU A 27 -0.48 4.87 -13.38
C LEU A 27 -1.65 4.44 -14.29
N CYS A 28 -2.22 3.27 -14.02
CA CYS A 28 -3.37 2.74 -14.77
C CYS A 28 -4.70 3.42 -14.41
N TYR A 29 -4.82 4.07 -13.25
CA TYR A 29 -6.04 4.75 -12.80
C TYR A 29 -6.17 6.20 -13.26
N ASP A 30 -5.13 6.79 -13.84
CA ASP A 30 -5.16 8.15 -14.39
C ASP A 30 -6.43 8.46 -15.23
N PRO A 31 -6.89 7.57 -16.15
CA PRO A 31 -8.09 7.83 -16.94
C PRO A 31 -9.36 8.07 -16.13
N VAL A 32 -9.56 7.29 -15.06
CA VAL A 32 -10.79 7.30 -14.25
C VAL A 32 -10.72 8.28 -13.09
N LEU A 33 -9.54 8.78 -12.76
CA LEU A 33 -9.33 9.83 -11.76
C LEU A 33 -9.29 11.24 -12.38
N SER A 34 -9.34 11.33 -13.71
CA SER A 34 -9.42 12.59 -14.46
C SER A 34 -10.82 13.24 -14.38
N GLU A 35 -10.91 14.53 -14.71
CA GLU A 35 -12.19 15.25 -14.80
C GLU A 35 -13.12 14.66 -15.88
N LYS A 36 -12.53 14.07 -16.93
CA LYS A 36 -13.24 13.46 -18.06
C LYS A 36 -13.36 11.94 -17.93
N TRP A 37 -13.37 11.43 -16.70
CA TRP A 37 -13.41 9.99 -16.41
C TRP A 37 -14.52 9.22 -17.14
N TYR A 38 -15.67 9.87 -17.40
CA TYR A 38 -16.82 9.26 -18.09
C TYR A 38 -16.53 8.91 -19.56
N LEU A 39 -15.52 9.55 -20.19
CA LEU A 39 -15.04 9.24 -21.53
C LEU A 39 -14.01 8.12 -21.58
N SER A 40 -13.50 7.65 -20.43
CA SER A 40 -12.39 6.69 -20.37
C SER A 40 -12.63 5.41 -21.19
N VAL A 41 -13.85 4.87 -21.17
CA VAL A 41 -14.21 3.69 -21.97
C VAL A 41 -14.34 4.02 -23.45
N ILE A 42 -14.94 5.16 -23.79
CA ILE A 42 -15.08 5.66 -25.18
C ILE A 42 -13.70 5.86 -25.82
N GLU A 43 -12.72 6.32 -25.05
CA GLU A 43 -11.32 6.46 -25.48
C GLU A 43 -10.55 5.13 -25.54
N GLY A 44 -11.20 3.99 -25.31
CA GLY A 44 -10.58 2.67 -25.35
C GLY A 44 -9.69 2.34 -24.15
N ARG A 45 -9.72 3.14 -23.07
CA ARG A 45 -8.86 2.96 -21.88
C ARG A 45 -9.37 1.94 -20.88
N ARG A 46 -10.47 1.24 -21.18
CA ARG A 46 -11.05 0.18 -20.33
C ARG A 46 -10.01 -0.85 -19.89
N MET A 47 -9.18 -1.35 -20.82
CA MET A 47 -8.18 -2.38 -20.51
C MET A 47 -7.10 -1.85 -19.56
N GLN A 48 -6.69 -0.59 -19.72
CA GLN A 48 -5.73 0.06 -18.84
C GLN A 48 -6.25 0.08 -17.39
N VAL A 49 -7.52 0.45 -17.18
CA VAL A 49 -8.13 0.48 -15.84
C VAL A 49 -8.20 -0.93 -15.24
N LEU A 50 -8.60 -1.93 -16.01
CA LEU A 50 -8.67 -3.32 -15.53
C LEU A 50 -7.29 -3.90 -15.17
N VAL A 51 -6.24 -3.53 -15.90
CA VAL A 51 -4.86 -3.87 -15.53
C VAL A 51 -4.51 -3.22 -14.20
N GLY A 52 -4.92 -1.98 -13.96
CA GLY A 52 -4.74 -1.31 -12.67
C GLY A 52 -5.41 -2.05 -11.51
N VAL A 53 -6.68 -2.43 -11.69
CA VAL A 53 -7.47 -3.21 -10.71
C VAL A 53 -6.79 -4.55 -10.41
N LEU A 54 -6.31 -5.26 -11.43
CA LEU A 54 -5.61 -6.52 -11.25
C LEU A 54 -4.31 -6.34 -10.44
N ASN A 55 -3.57 -5.26 -10.69
CA ASN A 55 -2.37 -4.93 -9.91
C ASN A 55 -2.71 -4.64 -8.44
N ASP A 56 -3.76 -3.88 -8.16
CA ASP A 56 -4.19 -3.64 -6.77
C ASP A 56 -4.64 -4.92 -6.06
N LEU A 57 -5.28 -5.87 -6.76
CA LEU A 57 -5.61 -7.17 -6.20
C LEU A 57 -4.34 -7.96 -5.83
N VAL A 58 -3.30 -7.91 -6.67
CA VAL A 58 -2.00 -8.52 -6.35
C VAL A 58 -1.32 -7.77 -5.20
N LEU A 59 -1.41 -6.45 -5.14
CA LEU A 59 -0.94 -5.64 -4.02
C LEU A 59 -1.60 -6.07 -2.71
N VAL A 60 -2.93 -6.22 -2.67
CA VAL A 60 -3.68 -6.70 -1.49
C VAL A 60 -3.14 -8.06 -1.03
N LEU A 61 -2.99 -9.01 -1.95
CA LEU A 61 -2.50 -10.36 -1.64
C LEU A 61 -1.06 -10.35 -1.12
N THR A 62 -0.19 -9.56 -1.74
CA THR A 62 1.23 -9.48 -1.37
C THR A 62 1.43 -8.71 -0.07
N ALA A 63 0.66 -7.64 0.17
CA ALA A 63 0.64 -6.91 1.43
C ALA A 63 0.19 -7.82 2.59
N MET A 64 -0.90 -8.57 2.43
CA MET A 64 -1.31 -9.59 3.40
C MET A 64 -0.26 -10.69 3.56
N GLY A 65 0.36 -11.12 2.45
CA GLY A 65 1.47 -12.08 2.42
C GLY A 65 2.65 -11.63 3.28
N THR A 66 3.05 -10.35 3.23
CA THR A 66 4.11 -9.80 4.10
C THR A 66 3.72 -9.89 5.57
N ALA A 67 2.45 -9.67 5.91
CA ALA A 67 1.95 -9.73 7.28
C ALA A 67 2.05 -11.15 7.84
N VAL A 68 1.46 -12.10 7.11
CA VAL A 68 1.37 -13.52 7.51
C VAL A 68 2.75 -14.16 7.59
N MET A 69 3.64 -13.86 6.65
CA MET A 69 4.98 -14.48 6.63
C MET A 69 5.92 -13.89 7.67
N LEU A 70 5.77 -12.61 8.03
CA LEU A 70 6.61 -11.96 9.04
C LEU A 70 6.12 -12.23 10.46
N PHE A 71 4.82 -12.48 10.66
CA PHE A 71 4.20 -12.70 11.97
C PHE A 71 4.90 -13.78 12.85
N PRO A 72 5.26 -14.98 12.35
CA PRO A 72 5.92 -16.01 13.16
C PRO A 72 7.28 -15.60 13.72
N TYR A 73 7.96 -14.65 13.07
CA TYR A 73 9.24 -14.11 13.51
C TYR A 73 9.04 -13.03 14.57
N LEU A 74 8.06 -12.15 14.37
CA LEU A 74 7.76 -11.03 15.27
C LEU A 74 7.15 -11.50 16.60
N ARG A 75 6.25 -12.50 16.56
CA ARG A 75 5.54 -13.00 17.75
C ARG A 75 6.47 -13.58 18.81
N ARG A 76 7.66 -14.06 18.42
CA ARG A 76 8.67 -14.63 19.34
C ARG A 76 9.18 -13.61 20.36
N TRP A 77 9.08 -12.31 20.05
CA TRP A 77 9.58 -11.25 20.90
C TRP A 77 8.47 -10.49 21.63
N ASN A 78 7.41 -10.10 20.90
CA ASN A 78 6.25 -9.48 21.50
C ASN A 78 5.01 -9.80 20.67
N GLU A 79 4.22 -10.75 21.17
CA GLU A 79 3.02 -11.22 20.51
C GLU A 79 1.97 -10.12 20.33
N ARG A 80 1.81 -9.22 21.31
CA ARG A 80 0.84 -8.11 21.23
C ARG A 80 1.16 -7.15 20.09
N LEU A 81 2.43 -6.76 19.96
CA LEU A 81 2.88 -5.90 18.86
C LEU A 81 2.83 -6.62 17.50
N ALA A 82 3.17 -7.91 17.46
CA ALA A 82 3.08 -8.71 16.24
C ALA A 82 1.63 -8.87 15.74
N LEU A 83 0.68 -9.08 16.66
CA LEU A 83 -0.75 -9.09 16.35
C LEU A 83 -1.22 -7.72 15.87
N GLY A 84 -0.77 -6.63 16.51
CA GLY A 84 -1.04 -5.27 16.06
C GLY A 84 -0.61 -5.05 14.61
N TYR A 85 0.63 -5.41 14.27
CA TYR A 85 1.13 -5.34 12.89
C TYR A 85 0.27 -6.15 11.91
N LEU A 86 -0.09 -7.39 12.26
CA LEU A 86 -0.95 -8.22 11.41
C LEU A 86 -2.32 -7.56 11.16
N LEU A 87 -2.95 -7.04 12.22
CA LEU A 87 -4.26 -6.39 12.13
C LEU A 87 -4.23 -5.11 11.29
N PHE A 88 -3.27 -4.22 11.55
CA PHE A 88 -3.15 -2.96 10.80
C PHE A 88 -2.74 -3.20 9.33
N ARG A 89 -1.98 -4.26 9.04
CA ARG A 89 -1.66 -4.66 7.66
C ARG A 89 -2.88 -5.25 6.93
N CYS A 90 -3.74 -5.98 7.64
CA CYS A 90 -5.04 -6.39 7.10
C CYS A 90 -5.97 -5.20 6.87
N MET A 91 -6.02 -4.24 7.80
CA MET A 91 -6.82 -3.02 7.64
C MET A 91 -6.37 -2.18 6.43
N GLU A 92 -5.07 -2.05 6.21
CA GLU A 92 -4.50 -1.44 5.00
C GLU A 92 -5.04 -2.11 3.73
N ALA A 93 -4.98 -3.44 3.67
CA ALA A 93 -5.47 -4.22 2.56
C ALA A 93 -6.99 -4.05 2.34
N VAL A 94 -7.77 -3.93 3.42
CA VAL A 94 -9.21 -3.64 3.35
C VAL A 94 -9.48 -2.27 2.73
N PHE A 95 -8.75 -1.23 3.14
CA PHE A 95 -8.92 0.10 2.54
C PHE A 95 -8.58 0.10 1.05
N ILE A 96 -7.50 -0.58 0.65
CA ILE A 96 -7.16 -0.75 -0.76
C ILE A 96 -8.30 -1.46 -1.50
N ALA A 97 -8.86 -2.54 -0.95
CA ALA A 97 -9.98 -3.25 -1.55
C ALA A 97 -11.24 -2.39 -1.73
N ILE A 98 -11.56 -1.51 -0.78
CA ILE A 98 -12.67 -0.54 -0.92
C ILE A 98 -12.35 0.47 -2.04
N GLY A 99 -11.10 0.91 -2.15
CA GLY A 99 -10.62 1.75 -3.24
C GLY A 99 -10.79 1.08 -4.61
N ILE A 100 -10.51 -0.22 -4.72
CA ILE A 100 -10.73 -1.01 -5.94
C ILE A 100 -12.20 -1.01 -6.35
N VAL A 101 -13.11 -1.25 -5.40
CA VAL A 101 -14.56 -1.24 -5.65
C VAL A 101 -15.01 0.12 -6.19
N SER A 102 -14.46 1.21 -5.66
CA SER A 102 -14.76 2.57 -6.12
C SER A 102 -14.32 2.80 -7.57
N ILE A 103 -13.12 2.34 -7.95
CA ILE A 103 -12.61 2.40 -9.32
C ILE A 103 -13.46 1.56 -10.28
N LEU A 104 -13.85 0.35 -9.88
CA LEU A 104 -14.74 -0.50 -10.69
C LEU A 104 -16.12 0.16 -10.87
N GLY A 105 -16.61 0.87 -9.86
CA GLY A 105 -17.82 1.69 -9.97
C GLY A 105 -17.70 2.79 -11.01
N LEU A 106 -16.58 3.52 -11.03
CA LEU A 106 -16.29 4.55 -12.06
C LEU A 106 -16.26 3.95 -13.47
N LEU A 107 -15.61 2.79 -13.62
CA LEU A 107 -15.56 2.09 -14.90
C LEU A 107 -16.97 1.65 -15.35
N GLN A 108 -17.80 1.17 -14.43
CA GLN A 108 -19.18 0.78 -14.72
C GLN A 108 -20.04 1.98 -15.14
N LEU A 109 -19.87 3.14 -14.51
CA LEU A 109 -20.54 4.37 -14.91
C LEU A 109 -20.10 4.83 -16.30
N SER A 110 -18.81 4.72 -16.63
CA SER A 110 -18.32 5.06 -17.98
C SER A 110 -18.87 4.09 -19.05
N LEU A 111 -18.99 2.79 -18.76
CA LEU A 111 -19.66 1.82 -19.64
C LEU A 111 -21.14 2.19 -19.84
N HIS A 112 -21.82 2.60 -18.78
CA HIS A 112 -23.23 3.00 -18.85
C HIS A 112 -23.44 4.25 -19.71
N TYR A 113 -22.52 5.22 -19.61
CA TYR A 113 -22.52 6.43 -20.43
C TYR A 113 -22.25 6.15 -21.91
N GLU A 114 -21.30 5.27 -22.24
CA GLU A 114 -21.05 4.85 -23.62
C GLU A 114 -22.30 4.25 -24.28
N ALA A 115 -23.02 3.39 -23.54
CA ALA A 115 -24.23 2.73 -24.02
C ALA A 115 -25.42 3.71 -24.18
N ASN A 116 -25.48 4.76 -23.35
CA ASN A 116 -26.61 5.68 -23.28
C ASN A 116 -26.14 7.14 -23.42
N ARG A 117 -25.70 7.51 -24.63
CA ARG A 117 -25.16 8.85 -24.96
C ARG A 117 -26.15 10.01 -24.80
N SER A 118 -27.39 9.76 -24.39
CA SER A 118 -28.45 10.74 -24.12
C SER A 118 -28.67 11.02 -22.63
N LEU A 119 -27.88 10.43 -21.73
CA LEU A 119 -28.01 10.65 -20.29
C LEU A 119 -27.65 12.08 -19.88
N ASN A 120 -28.31 12.55 -18.82
CA ASN A 120 -28.02 13.85 -18.22
C ASN A 120 -26.62 13.79 -17.59
N GLN A 121 -25.65 14.45 -18.24
CA GLN A 121 -24.22 14.35 -17.93
C GLN A 121 -23.91 14.79 -16.49
N ASP A 122 -24.64 15.78 -15.98
CA ASP A 122 -24.41 16.39 -14.66
C ASP A 122 -24.57 15.38 -13.51
N ASN A 123 -25.66 14.60 -13.49
CA ASN A 123 -25.89 13.58 -12.46
C ASN A 123 -24.80 12.50 -12.45
N LEU A 124 -24.31 12.13 -13.64
CA LEU A 124 -23.25 11.14 -13.80
C LEU A 124 -21.93 11.65 -13.22
N VAL A 125 -21.58 12.89 -13.55
CA VAL A 125 -20.37 13.57 -13.07
C VAL A 125 -20.36 13.66 -11.55
N GLU A 126 -21.47 14.01 -10.91
CA GLU A 126 -21.58 14.05 -9.44
C GLU A 126 -21.34 12.69 -8.77
N LEU A 127 -21.94 11.61 -9.30
CA LEU A 127 -21.68 10.25 -8.81
C LEU A 127 -20.22 9.83 -9.01
N GLY A 128 -19.62 10.25 -10.12
CA GLY A 128 -18.19 10.05 -10.37
C GLY A 128 -17.32 10.75 -9.34
N TYR A 129 -17.61 12.02 -9.03
CA TYR A 129 -16.89 12.77 -7.99
C TYR A 129 -16.98 12.09 -6.63
N LEU A 130 -18.14 11.56 -6.26
CA LEU A 130 -18.30 10.80 -5.02
C LEU A 130 -17.38 9.57 -4.99
N LEU A 131 -17.37 8.76 -6.04
CA LEU A 131 -16.54 7.55 -6.11
C LEU A 131 -15.04 7.87 -6.17
N GLN A 132 -14.63 8.91 -6.89
CA GLN A 132 -13.26 9.42 -6.86
C GLN A 132 -12.89 9.90 -5.45
N GLY A 133 -13.82 10.55 -4.75
CA GLY A 133 -13.66 10.94 -3.35
C GLY A 133 -13.44 9.75 -2.42
N VAL A 134 -14.27 8.71 -2.53
CA VAL A 134 -14.09 7.46 -1.76
C VAL A 134 -12.71 6.86 -2.04
N HIS A 135 -12.31 6.74 -3.31
CA HIS A 135 -10.99 6.22 -3.67
C HIS A 135 -9.86 7.04 -3.02
N ARG A 136 -9.91 8.38 -3.10
CA ARG A 136 -8.90 9.27 -2.50
C ARG A 136 -8.80 9.09 -0.99
N TRP A 137 -9.95 9.04 -0.29
CA TRP A 137 -9.98 8.80 1.15
C TRP A 137 -9.44 7.42 1.53
N THR A 138 -9.78 6.37 0.79
CA THR A 138 -9.24 5.03 1.04
C THR A 138 -7.74 4.94 0.77
N SER A 139 -7.24 5.65 -0.23
CA SER A 139 -5.80 5.73 -0.55
C SER A 139 -5.01 6.52 0.51
N MET A 140 -5.62 7.53 1.12
CA MET A 140 -5.05 8.22 2.29
C MET A 140 -5.04 7.30 3.52
N LEU A 141 -6.15 6.60 3.80
CA LEU A 141 -6.27 5.74 4.98
C LEU A 141 -5.38 4.48 4.89
N GLY A 142 -5.34 3.80 3.74
CA GLY A 142 -4.54 2.59 3.58
C GLY A 142 -3.04 2.89 3.37
N PRO A 143 -2.62 3.15 2.12
CA PRO A 143 -1.21 3.36 1.77
C PRO A 143 -0.46 4.50 2.48
N ASN A 144 -1.14 5.49 3.09
CA ASN A 144 -0.43 6.54 3.84
C ASN A 144 -0.53 6.31 5.36
N PHE A 145 -1.74 6.32 5.90
CA PHE A 145 -1.92 6.23 7.36
C PHE A 145 -1.59 4.82 7.88
N MET A 146 -2.25 3.78 7.37
CA MET A 146 -2.02 2.40 7.84
C MET A 146 -0.62 1.92 7.51
N LEU A 147 -0.09 2.21 6.31
CA LEU A 147 1.30 1.89 5.96
C LEU A 147 2.30 2.51 6.96
N GLY A 148 2.07 3.76 7.37
CA GLY A 148 2.90 4.43 8.38
C GLY A 148 2.88 3.73 9.72
N VAL A 149 1.69 3.37 10.21
CA VAL A 149 1.52 2.60 11.47
C VAL A 149 2.19 1.23 11.36
N ASN A 150 1.98 0.52 10.25
CA ASN A 150 2.57 -0.79 9.98
C ASN A 150 4.09 -0.72 9.99
N THR A 151 4.64 0.23 9.23
CA THR A 151 6.09 0.45 9.11
C THR A 151 6.71 0.80 10.45
N ALA A 152 6.06 1.62 11.26
CA ALA A 152 6.54 1.94 12.60
C ALA A 152 6.61 0.69 13.49
N LEU A 153 5.54 -0.12 13.51
CA LEU A 153 5.44 -1.32 14.35
C LEU A 153 6.50 -2.36 13.99
N TYR A 154 6.57 -2.77 12.71
CA TYR A 154 7.52 -3.81 12.33
C TYR A 154 8.96 -3.28 12.36
N SER A 155 9.23 -2.03 12.00
CA SER A 155 10.59 -1.46 12.08
C SER A 155 11.10 -1.40 13.52
N TYR A 156 10.23 -1.03 14.47
CA TYR A 156 10.55 -1.06 15.89
C TYR A 156 10.91 -2.49 16.36
N LEU A 157 10.10 -3.48 15.97
CA LEU A 157 10.37 -4.88 16.30
C LEU A 157 11.67 -5.38 15.67
N LEU A 158 11.94 -5.04 14.40
CA LEU A 158 13.20 -5.37 13.72
C LEU A 158 14.41 -4.73 14.41
N PHE A 159 14.27 -3.49 14.88
CA PHE A 159 15.31 -2.78 15.63
C PHE A 159 15.63 -3.47 16.96
N ARG A 160 14.59 -3.90 17.70
CA ARG A 160 14.73 -4.59 18.99
C ARG A 160 15.29 -6.00 18.85
N THR A 161 14.80 -6.76 17.88
CA THR A 161 15.15 -8.17 17.66
C THR A 161 16.47 -8.36 16.92
N ARG A 162 17.00 -7.31 16.28
CA ARG A 162 18.20 -7.34 15.43
C ARG A 162 18.14 -8.39 14.31
N LEU A 163 16.93 -8.73 13.86
CA LEU A 163 16.70 -9.58 12.68
C LEU A 163 17.32 -8.96 11.41
N VAL A 164 17.48 -7.64 11.41
CA VAL A 164 18.00 -6.79 10.33
C VAL A 164 19.00 -5.78 10.94
N PRO A 165 20.00 -5.28 10.19
CA PRO A 165 20.93 -4.26 10.70
C PRO A 165 20.22 -3.04 11.30
N ARG A 166 20.72 -2.58 12.45
CA ARG A 166 20.16 -1.41 13.18
C ARG A 166 20.02 -0.15 12.35
N PRO A 167 20.98 0.23 11.47
CA PRO A 167 20.81 1.41 10.63
C PRO A 167 19.58 1.30 9.72
N LEU A 168 19.35 0.11 9.14
CA LEU A 168 18.21 -0.14 8.27
C LEU A 168 16.90 -0.11 9.05
N ALA A 169 16.85 -0.70 10.25
CA ALA A 169 15.66 -0.63 11.09
C ALA A 169 15.35 0.80 11.60
N SER A 170 16.38 1.58 11.91
CA SER A 170 16.22 2.99 12.33
C SER A 170 15.74 3.87 11.17
N PHE A 171 16.26 3.61 9.96
CA PHE A 171 15.77 4.25 8.75
C PHE A 171 14.28 3.95 8.54
N GLY A 172 13.85 2.69 8.71
CA GLY A 172 12.43 2.32 8.66
C GLY A 172 11.53 3.08 9.65
N MET A 173 12.01 3.31 10.88
CA MET A 173 11.26 4.11 11.85
C MET A 173 11.15 5.58 11.43
N ALA A 174 12.22 6.15 10.85
CA ALA A 174 12.19 7.53 10.35
C ALA A 174 11.23 7.68 9.16
N THR A 175 11.28 6.75 8.19
CA THR A 175 10.41 6.78 7.02
C THR A 175 8.95 6.50 7.38
N ALA A 176 8.69 5.65 8.39
CA ALA A 176 7.35 5.47 8.95
C ALA A 176 6.76 6.78 9.48
N ALA A 177 7.54 7.58 10.20
CA ALA A 177 7.09 8.88 10.71
C ALA A 177 6.79 9.85 9.56
N LEU A 178 7.61 9.85 8.50
CA LEU A 178 7.40 10.71 7.33
C LEU A 178 6.12 10.36 6.58
N VAL A 179 5.89 9.08 6.24
CA VAL A 179 4.68 8.68 5.50
C VAL A 179 3.41 8.84 6.35
N PHE A 180 3.50 8.59 7.66
CA PHE A 180 2.40 8.82 8.58
C PHE A 180 2.06 10.32 8.67
N ALA A 181 3.07 11.19 8.78
CA ALA A 181 2.88 12.63 8.77
C ALA A 181 2.29 13.11 7.42
N ALA A 182 2.75 12.56 6.29
CA ALA A 182 2.19 12.86 4.97
C ALA A 182 0.69 12.53 4.91
N GLY A 183 0.29 11.36 5.42
CA GLY A 183 -1.12 10.98 5.52
C GLY A 183 -1.92 11.97 6.36
N LEU A 184 -1.43 12.35 7.54
CA LEU A 184 -2.11 13.33 8.39
C LEU A 184 -2.24 14.71 7.72
N LEU A 185 -1.17 15.20 7.10
CA LEU A 185 -1.19 16.48 6.39
C LEU A 185 -2.19 16.48 5.23
N GLU A 186 -2.29 15.36 4.49
CA GLU A 186 -3.29 15.17 3.45
C GLU A 186 -4.72 15.18 4.02
N MET A 187 -4.94 14.48 5.14
CA MET A 187 -6.25 14.43 5.81
C MET A 187 -6.73 15.81 6.30
N PHE A 188 -5.82 16.65 6.78
CA PHE A 188 -6.14 18.03 7.19
C PHE A 188 -6.14 19.03 6.02
N GLY A 189 -5.92 18.57 4.78
CA GLY A 189 -5.92 19.43 3.60
C GLY A 189 -4.72 20.38 3.51
N VAL A 190 -3.64 20.12 4.26
CA VAL A 190 -2.41 20.93 4.23
C VAL A 190 -1.60 20.63 2.97
N ILE A 191 -1.65 19.40 2.48
CA ILE A 191 -1.01 18.97 1.23
C ILE A 191 -2.02 18.27 0.32
N GLU A 192 -1.88 18.46 -0.99
CA GLU A 192 -2.75 17.79 -1.96
C GLU A 192 -2.37 16.31 -2.17
N PRO A 193 -3.36 15.45 -2.49
CA PRO A 193 -3.16 14.02 -2.73
C PRO A 193 -2.13 13.65 -3.81
N LEU A 194 -1.92 14.51 -4.81
CA LEU A 194 -0.94 14.34 -5.89
C LEU A 194 0.21 15.37 -5.83
N SER A 195 0.44 15.98 -4.67
CA SER A 195 1.52 16.97 -4.52
C SER A 195 2.92 16.34 -4.55
N ALA A 196 3.89 17.06 -5.13
CA ALA A 196 5.30 16.68 -5.09
C ALA A 196 5.81 16.53 -3.64
N VAL A 197 5.31 17.37 -2.72
CA VAL A 197 5.63 17.31 -1.28
C VAL A 197 5.23 15.97 -0.67
N LYS A 198 4.00 15.49 -0.95
CA LYS A 198 3.55 14.17 -0.50
C LYS A 198 4.44 13.06 -1.06
N GLY A 199 4.76 13.13 -2.35
CA GLY A 199 5.68 12.19 -3.00
C GLY A 199 7.05 12.15 -2.32
N MET A 200 7.62 13.31 -1.96
CA MET A 200 8.91 13.40 -1.26
C MET A 200 8.86 12.80 0.16
N LEU A 201 7.74 12.92 0.86
CA LEU A 201 7.57 12.34 2.20
C LEU A 201 7.32 10.83 2.16
N ALA A 202 6.64 10.32 1.12
CA ALA A 202 6.30 8.91 0.97
C ALA A 202 7.39 8.09 0.27
N LEU A 203 8.15 8.65 -0.69
CA LEU A 203 9.22 7.96 -1.40
C LEU A 203 10.23 7.23 -0.48
N PRO A 204 10.68 7.83 0.64
CA PRO A 204 11.59 7.16 1.56
C PRO A 204 11.09 5.83 2.11
N VAL A 205 9.77 5.66 2.35
CA VAL A 205 9.25 4.37 2.84
C VAL A 205 9.34 3.29 1.76
N GLY A 206 9.09 3.63 0.49
CA GLY A 206 9.29 2.70 -0.62
C GLY A 206 10.76 2.27 -0.75
N VAL A 207 11.70 3.20 -0.62
CA VAL A 207 13.15 2.89 -0.62
C VAL A 207 13.51 1.97 0.55
N TYR A 208 12.93 2.21 1.72
CA TYR A 208 13.13 1.35 2.89
C TYR A 208 12.61 -0.06 2.66
N GLU A 209 11.37 -0.23 2.19
CA GLU A 209 10.78 -1.55 1.93
C GLU A 209 11.56 -2.32 0.87
N MET A 210 12.04 -1.66 -0.19
CA MET A 210 12.91 -2.30 -1.20
C MET A 210 14.25 -2.72 -0.60
N SER A 211 14.86 -1.88 0.23
CA SER A 211 16.11 -2.20 0.92
C SER A 211 15.93 -3.40 1.87
N LEU A 212 14.80 -3.46 2.57
CA LEU A 212 14.42 -4.58 3.43
C LEU A 212 14.23 -5.87 2.61
N ALA A 213 13.51 -5.78 1.49
CA ALA A 213 13.25 -6.92 0.61
C ALA A 213 14.55 -7.53 0.07
N VAL A 214 15.44 -6.71 -0.47
CA VAL A 214 16.76 -7.15 -0.97
C VAL A 214 17.57 -7.81 0.15
N ARG A 215 17.54 -7.23 1.36
CA ARG A 215 18.24 -7.80 2.52
C ARG A 215 17.68 -9.14 2.96
N LEU A 216 16.36 -9.33 2.93
CA LEU A 216 15.70 -10.59 3.27
C LEU A 216 15.93 -11.67 2.22
N ILE A 217 15.96 -11.30 0.94
CA ILE A 217 16.30 -12.22 -0.16
C ILE A 217 17.76 -12.68 -0.07
N ALA A 218 18.69 -11.74 0.10
CA ALA A 218 20.12 -12.04 0.06
C ALA A 218 20.60 -12.91 1.23
N LYS A 219 20.04 -12.68 2.42
CA LYS A 219 20.60 -13.21 3.68
C LYS A 219 19.57 -13.85 4.61
N GLY A 220 18.28 -13.82 4.27
CA GLY A 220 17.20 -14.28 5.15
C GLY A 220 16.98 -13.36 6.37
N PRO A 221 15.88 -13.59 7.14
CA PRO A 221 15.73 -13.05 8.47
C PRO A 221 16.87 -13.58 9.35
N GLY A 222 17.55 -12.71 10.10
CA GLY A 222 18.63 -13.16 11.00
C GLY A 222 18.12 -14.10 12.10
N GLU A 223 19.02 -14.83 12.75
CA GLU A 223 18.66 -15.52 14.00
C GLU A 223 18.36 -14.49 15.10
N PRO A 224 17.23 -14.61 15.82
CA PRO A 224 16.92 -13.70 16.91
C PRO A 224 17.95 -13.91 18.02
N ARG A 225 18.85 -12.92 18.21
CA ARG A 225 19.68 -12.88 19.42
C ARG A 225 18.75 -12.60 20.61
N GLN A 226 18.50 -13.63 21.43
CA GLN A 226 17.90 -13.45 22.75
C GLN A 226 18.76 -12.44 23.51
N LEU A 227 18.31 -11.19 23.60
CA LEU A 227 18.84 -10.27 24.60
C LEU A 227 18.38 -10.84 25.93
N ARG A 228 19.31 -11.49 26.66
CA ARG A 228 19.10 -11.88 28.06
C ARG A 228 18.49 -10.67 28.76
N ALA A 229 17.30 -10.86 29.34
CA ALA A 229 16.77 -9.91 30.29
C ALA A 229 17.82 -9.75 31.40
N SER A 230 18.39 -8.55 31.51
CA SER A 230 19.08 -8.06 32.69
C SER A 230 18.10 -7.25 33.50
#